data_AF-A0A2W7KLB6-F1
#
_entry.id   AF-A0A2W7KLB6-F1
#
_cell.length_a   1.000
_cell.length_b   1.000
_cell.length_c   1.000
_cell.angle_alpha   90.00
_cell.angle_beta   90.00
_cell.angle_gamma   90.00
#
_symmetry.space_group_name_H-M   'P 1'
#
loop_
_entity.id
_entity.type
_entity.pdbx_description
1 polymer ?
#
loop_
_entity_poly.entity_id
_entity_poly.type
_entity_poly.pdbx_seq_one_letter_code
_entity_poly.pdbx_strand_id
1 'polypeptide(L)'
;MVEDWILFLVDEPPESLARVRSLGLEPIFMYAHCVIYDEQGRFPPGGWVRSTLCKTYDGVCMFETRNTVYVLVGPGREQIASLKTIFSLC
;
A
#
# COMPACT_ATOMS: atom_id res chain seq x y z
N MET A 1 -5.60 11.14 -0.61
CA MET A 1 -5.05 11.12 -1.99
C MET A 1 -3.55 11.14 -1.93
N VAL A 2 -2.89 10.32 -2.74
CA VAL A 2 -1.42 10.20 -2.78
C VAL A 2 -0.94 10.13 -4.23
N GLU A 3 0.27 10.59 -4.51
CA GLU A 3 0.95 10.47 -5.80
C GLU A 3 2.37 9.90 -5.62
N ASP A 4 3.02 9.61 -6.75
CA ASP A 4 4.33 8.93 -6.78
C ASP A 4 4.31 7.66 -5.90
N TRP A 5 3.35 6.80 -6.21
CA TRP A 5 3.03 5.61 -5.44
C TRP A 5 3.65 4.34 -6.04
N ILE A 6 3.94 3.40 -5.15
CA ILE A 6 4.49 2.08 -5.42
C ILE A 6 3.61 1.05 -4.74
N LEU A 7 3.15 0.05 -5.48
CA LEU A 7 2.51 -1.14 -4.91
C LEU A 7 3.55 -2.24 -4.79
N PHE A 8 3.84 -2.63 -3.55
CA PHE A 8 4.73 -3.74 -3.26
C PHE A 8 3.96 -5.04 -3.18
N LEU A 9 4.19 -5.91 -4.16
CA LEU A 9 3.71 -7.29 -4.17
C LEU A 9 4.66 -8.12 -3.29
N VAL A 10 4.13 -8.69 -2.20
CA VAL A 10 4.97 -9.37 -1.21
C VAL A 10 5.50 -10.70 -1.76
N ASP A 11 6.82 -10.85 -1.75
CA ASP A 11 7.53 -12.07 -2.11
C ASP A 11 7.84 -12.89 -0.84
N GLU A 12 6.90 -13.75 -0.46
CA GLU A 12 7.01 -14.63 0.70
C GLU A 12 6.50 -16.03 0.34
N PRO A 13 6.84 -17.07 1.12
CA PRO A 13 6.39 -18.43 0.87
C PRO A 13 4.86 -18.51 0.69
N PRO A 14 4.35 -19.38 -0.21
CA PRO A 14 2.92 -19.47 -0.51
C PRO A 14 2.03 -19.70 0.72
N GLU A 15 2.54 -20.42 1.72
CA GLU A 15 1.83 -20.65 2.99
C GLU A 15 1.60 -19.34 3.77
N SER A 16 2.60 -18.46 3.80
CA SER A 16 2.48 -17.13 4.43
C SER A 16 1.48 -16.26 3.67
N LEU A 17 1.54 -16.27 2.34
CA LEU A 17 0.60 -15.52 1.50
C LEU A 17 -0.84 -16.06 1.65
N ALA A 18 -1.00 -17.38 1.75
CA ALA A 18 -2.31 -18.01 1.96
C ALA A 18 -2.92 -17.64 3.31
N ARG A 19 -2.11 -17.57 4.38
CA ARG A 19 -2.57 -17.07 5.69
C ARG A 19 -3.09 -15.63 5.60
N VAL A 20 -2.38 -14.75 4.90
CA VAL A 20 -2.84 -13.37 4.68
C VAL A 20 -4.19 -13.35 3.96
N ARG A 21 -4.33 -14.11 2.87
CA ARG A 21 -5.57 -14.21 2.11
C ARG A 21 -6.74 -14.81 2.91
N SER A 22 -6.48 -15.77 3.79
CA SER A 22 -7.52 -16.33 4.67
C SER A 22 -8.10 -15.31 5.65
N LEU A 23 -7.40 -14.20 5.90
CA LEU A 23 -7.88 -13.08 6.72
C LEU A 23 -8.66 -12.04 5.91
N GLY A 24 -8.91 -12.29 4.62
CA GLY A 24 -9.55 -11.35 3.70
C GLY A 24 -8.66 -10.15 3.36
N LEU A 25 -7.34 -10.36 3.34
CA LEU A 25 -6.35 -9.34 2.99
C LEU A 25 -5.53 -9.81 1.78
N GLU A 26 -5.05 -8.87 0.99
CA GLU A 26 -4.10 -9.12 -0.08
C GLU A 26 -2.68 -8.78 0.38
N PRO A 27 -1.67 -9.59 -0.01
CA PRO A 27 -0.28 -9.41 0.36
C PRO A 27 0.37 -8.30 -0.50
N ILE A 28 -0.21 -7.11 -0.42
CA ILE A 28 0.19 -5.91 -1.16
C ILE A 28 0.29 -4.76 -0.16
N PHE A 29 1.37 -3.99 -0.25
CA PHE A 29 1.54 -2.74 0.48
C PHE A 29 1.59 -1.57 -0.49
N MET A 30 1.00 -0.45 -0.12
CA MET A 30 1.14 0.81 -0.83
C MET A 30 2.17 1.67 -0.11
N TYR A 31 3.09 2.23 -0.87
CA TYR A 31 3.97 3.29 -0.43
C TYR A 31 3.79 4.49 -1.36
N ALA A 32 3.74 5.70 -0.83
CA ALA A 32 3.71 6.92 -1.62
C ALA A 32 4.72 7.92 -1.10
N HIS A 33 5.48 8.52 -2.03
CA HIS A 33 6.44 9.57 -1.70
C HIS A 33 5.77 10.91 -1.40
N CYS A 34 4.53 11.12 -1.86
CA CYS A 34 3.80 12.37 -1.67
C CYS A 34 2.33 12.14 -1.30
N VAL A 35 1.94 12.66 -0.13
CA VAL A 35 0.55 12.80 0.30
C VAL A 35 0.02 14.12 -0.27
N ILE A 36 -0.98 14.04 -1.13
CA ILE A 36 -1.65 15.24 -1.66
C ILE A 36 -2.61 15.79 -0.60
N TYR A 37 -3.41 14.91 -0.01
CA TYR A 37 -4.44 15.27 0.95
C TYR A 37 -4.80 14.07 1.84
N ASP A 38 -4.84 14.29 3.15
CA ASP A 38 -5.35 13.34 4.14
C ASP A 38 -6.48 13.99 4.95
N GLU A 39 -7.68 13.45 4.83
CA GLU A 39 -8.89 13.97 5.49
C GLU A 39 -8.80 13.97 7.02
N GLN A 40 -8.03 13.03 7.59
CA GLN A 40 -7.84 12.86 9.03
C GLN A 40 -6.64 13.64 9.56
N GLY A 41 -5.86 14.31 8.69
CA GLY A 41 -4.70 15.11 9.09
C GLY A 41 -3.57 14.32 9.74
N ARG A 42 -3.47 13.01 9.48
CA ARG A 42 -2.44 12.11 10.03
C ARG A 42 -1.09 12.31 9.37
N PHE A 43 -1.10 12.71 8.09
CA PHE A 43 0.11 12.96 7.29
C PHE A 43 0.05 14.36 6.69
N PRO A 44 1.14 15.14 6.76
CA PRO A 44 1.18 16.47 6.16
C PRO A 44 1.20 16.36 4.63
N PRO A 45 0.62 17.35 3.90
CA PRO A 45 0.80 17.46 2.45
C PRO A 45 2.29 17.49 2.06
N GLY A 46 2.65 16.74 1.02
CA GLY A 46 4.04 16.55 0.58
C GLY A 46 4.86 15.56 1.42
N GLY A 47 4.28 15.01 2.50
CA GLY A 47 4.89 13.93 3.26
C GLY A 47 4.78 12.57 2.56
N TRP A 48 5.47 11.56 3.08
CA TRP A 48 5.37 10.19 2.61
C TRP A 48 4.42 9.36 3.48
N VAL A 49 3.90 8.27 2.94
CA VAL A 49 3.10 7.30 3.71
C VAL A 49 3.35 5.88 3.23
N ARG A 50 3.39 4.94 4.17
CA ARG A 50 3.32 3.50 3.90
C ARG A 50 2.05 2.93 4.53
N SER A 51 1.28 2.19 3.74
CA SER A 51 0.07 1.53 4.21
C SER A 51 0.38 0.28 5.05
N THR A 52 -0.68 -0.31 5.60
CA THR A 52 -0.70 -1.72 6.01
C THR A 52 -1.12 -2.62 4.83
N LEU A 53 -1.31 -3.91 5.08
CA LEU A 53 -1.80 -4.85 4.08
C LEU A 53 -3.10 -4.37 3.43
N CYS A 54 -3.15 -4.54 2.12
CA CYS A 54 -4.32 -4.29 1.31
C CYS A 54 -5.48 -5.18 1.78
N LYS A 55 -6.67 -4.60 1.84
CA LYS A 55 -7.93 -5.34 2.00
C LYS A 55 -8.56 -5.56 0.63
N THR A 56 -8.59 -4.51 -0.19
CA THR A 56 -9.17 -4.50 -1.53
C THR A 56 -8.42 -3.49 -2.39
N TYR A 57 -8.15 -3.86 -3.64
CA TYR A 57 -7.61 -2.98 -4.65
C TYR A 57 -8.39 -3.21 -5.96
N ASP A 58 -8.90 -2.14 -6.54
CA ASP A 58 -9.73 -2.19 -7.76
C ASP A 58 -8.92 -2.35 -9.06
N GLY A 59 -7.59 -2.32 -8.98
CA GLY A 59 -6.71 -2.38 -10.14
C GLY A 59 -6.63 -1.06 -10.92
N VAL A 60 -7.25 0.01 -10.42
CA VAL A 60 -7.35 1.30 -11.10
C VAL A 60 -6.77 2.41 -10.22
N CYS A 61 -7.40 2.72 -9.09
CA CYS A 61 -6.96 3.82 -8.23
C CYS A 61 -7.39 3.72 -6.77
N MET A 62 -8.31 2.84 -6.41
CA MET A 62 -8.79 2.70 -5.04
C MET A 62 -8.05 1.57 -4.33
N PHE A 63 -7.11 1.94 -3.47
CA PHE A 63 -6.40 1.01 -2.60
C PHE A 63 -6.92 1.12 -1.16
N GLU A 64 -7.65 0.11 -0.70
CA GLU A 64 -8.25 0.08 0.62
C GLU A 64 -7.43 -0.79 1.57
N THR A 65 -7.19 -0.26 2.77
CA THR A 65 -6.77 -1.01 3.95
C THR A 65 -7.92 -1.08 4.94
N ARG A 66 -7.76 -1.79 6.06
CA ARG A 66 -8.81 -1.94 7.07
C ARG A 66 -9.44 -0.61 7.53
N ASN A 67 -8.66 0.46 7.61
CA ASN A 67 -9.10 1.73 8.22
C ASN A 67 -8.97 2.93 7.26
N THR A 68 -8.49 2.76 6.04
CA THR A 68 -8.14 3.88 5.17
C THR A 68 -8.21 3.49 3.71
N VAL A 69 -8.86 4.35 2.92
CA VAL A 69 -8.86 4.27 1.46
C VAL A 69 -7.87 5.29 0.91
N TYR A 70 -6.91 4.80 0.14
CA TYR A 70 -5.95 5.60 -0.58
C TYR A 70 -6.41 5.72 -2.03
N VAL A 71 -6.64 6.96 -2.48
CA VAL A 71 -6.83 7.27 -3.90
C VAL A 71 -5.47 7.52 -4.50
N LEU A 72 -5.06 6.63 -5.40
CA LEU A 72 -3.80 6.65 -6.13
C LEU A 72 -3.93 7.59 -7.33
N VAL A 73 -3.16 8.68 -7.31
CA VAL A 73 -3.21 9.74 -8.32
C VAL A 73 -1.98 9.65 -9.22
N GLY A 74 -2.21 9.73 -10.53
CA GLY A 74 -1.15 9.69 -11.52
C GLY A 74 -0.53 8.30 -11.72
N PRO A 75 0.55 8.22 -12.52
CA PRO A 75 1.24 6.96 -12.75
C PRO A 75 1.93 6.48 -11.47
N GLY A 76 1.81 5.19 -11.21
CA GLY A 76 2.60 4.50 -10.19
C GLY A 76 3.30 3.29 -10.76
N ARG A 77 3.93 2.51 -9.89
CA ARG A 77 4.67 1.30 -10.26
C ARG A 77 4.36 0.15 -9.33
N GLU A 78 4.45 -1.06 -9.85
CA GLU A 78 4.40 -2.28 -9.05
C GLU A 78 5.81 -2.84 -8.89
N GLN A 79 6.12 -3.36 -7.70
CA GLN A 79 7.40 -3.97 -7.42
C GLN A 79 7.22 -5.20 -6.54
N ILE A 80 7.89 -6.29 -6.89
CA ILE A 80 7.97 -7.47 -6.04
C ILE A 80 9.06 -7.25 -4.99
N ALA A 81 8.75 -7.46 -3.71
CA ALA A 81 9.69 -7.26 -2.63
C ALA A 81 9.40 -8.14 -1.41
N SER A 82 10.45 -8.57 -0.71
CA SER A 82 10.31 -9.26 0.59
C SER A 82 9.75 -8.31 1.65
N LEU A 83 9.13 -8.86 2.71
CA LEU A 83 8.68 -8.04 3.84
C LEU A 83 9.84 -7.25 4.46
N LYS A 84 11.02 -7.87 4.57
CA LYS A 84 12.23 -7.22 5.09
C LYS A 84 12.55 -5.94 4.31
N THR A 85 12.50 -6.00 2.98
CA THR A 85 12.75 -4.84 2.12
C THR A 85 11.68 -3.77 2.33
N ILE A 86 10.40 -4.14 2.31
CA ILE A 86 9.27 -3.20 2.49
C ILE A 86 9.36 -2.48 3.84
N PHE A 87 9.72 -3.20 4.91
CA PHE A 87 9.85 -2.62 6.25
C PHE A 87 11.12 -1.78 6.44
N SER A 88 12.14 -1.94 5.58
CA SER A 88 13.38 -1.13 5.63
C SER A 88 13.28 0.24 4.98
N LEU A 89 12.20 0.53 4.24
CA LEU A 89 11.97 1.81 3.56
C LEU A 89 11.49 2.93 4.51
N CYS A 90 11.48 2.68 5.83
CA CYS A 90 10.98 3.57 6.86
C CYS A 90 11.91 3.58 8.07
#